data_AF-A0A246TWU0-F1
#
_entry.id   AF-A0A246TWU0-F1
#
_cell.length_a   1.000
_cell.length_b   1.000
_cell.length_c   1.000
_cell.angle_alpha   90.00
_cell.angle_beta   90.00
_cell.angle_gamma   90.00
#
_symmetry.space_group_name_H-M   'P 1'
#
loop_
_entity.id
_entity.type
_entity.pdbx_description
1 polymer ?
#
loop_
_entity_poly.entity_id
_entity_poly.type
_entity_poly.pdbx_seq_one_letter_code
_entity_poly.pdbx_strand_id
1 'polypeptide(L)'
;MNPALRIGELIVPNAHHTAVENVLASTALMISPFTCAVLEQWLLDGMAETINKAVQQEALRGYALACPALGSAILLSDYSGYHVWLPMQRGDAVRFETEALANGIIVTPPLSTLTPPRPRKAE
;
A
#
# COMPACT_ATOMS: atom_id res chain seq x y z
N MET A 1 15.72 -0.75 -0.23
CA MET A 1 16.19 0.14 -1.32
C MET A 1 14.94 0.75 -1.93
N ASN A 2 14.59 2.00 -1.61
CA ASN A 2 13.41 2.65 -2.17
C ASN A 2 13.88 3.45 -3.40
N PRO A 3 13.69 2.98 -4.64
CA PRO A 3 13.87 3.86 -5.77
C PRO A 3 12.87 5.00 -5.60
N ALA A 4 13.34 6.24 -5.50
CA ALA A 4 12.50 7.43 -5.25
C ALA A 4 11.52 7.75 -6.40
N LEU A 5 11.23 6.78 -7.26
CA LEU A 5 10.34 6.85 -8.40
C LEU A 5 8.89 6.66 -7.93
N ARG A 6 8.10 7.73 -8.01
CA ARG A 6 6.65 7.67 -7.79
C ARG A 6 5.95 7.80 -9.12
N ILE A 7 5.70 6.65 -9.76
CA ILE A 7 4.95 6.53 -11.00
C ILE A 7 4.04 5.30 -10.89
N GLY A 8 2.87 5.37 -11.52
CA GLY A 8 1.93 4.26 -11.62
C GLY A 8 1.17 4.35 -12.93
N GLU A 9 0.69 3.21 -13.39
CA GLU A 9 -0.13 3.09 -14.60
C GLU A 9 -1.53 2.63 -14.20
N LEU A 10 -2.54 3.10 -14.93
CA LEU A 10 -3.94 2.73 -14.72
C LEU A 10 -4.47 2.07 -16.00
N ILE A 11 -4.89 0.82 -15.90
CA ILE A 11 -5.59 0.13 -16.98
C ILE A 11 -7.07 0.55 -16.93
N VAL A 12 -7.52 1.27 -17.96
CA VAL A 12 -8.87 1.85 -18.03
C VAL A 12 -9.79 0.95 -18.85
N PRO A 13 -10.99 0.60 -18.37
CA PRO A 13 -11.99 -0.07 -19.20
C PRO A 13 -12.42 0.80 -20.39
N ASN A 14 -12.61 0.22 -21.58
CA ASN A 14 -12.96 0.94 -22.81
C ASN A 14 -14.05 2.02 -22.65
N ALA A 15 -15.10 1.74 -21.88
CA ALA A 15 -16.21 2.67 -21.64
C ALA A 15 -15.82 3.97 -20.91
N HIS A 16 -14.64 4.02 -20.29
CA HIS A 16 -14.20 5.13 -19.45
C HIS A 16 -12.97 5.88 -20.00
N HIS A 17 -12.42 5.47 -21.16
CA HIS A 17 -11.19 6.07 -21.72
C HIS A 17 -11.28 7.59 -21.83
N THR A 18 -12.26 8.11 -22.57
CA THR A 18 -12.42 9.56 -22.78
C THR A 18 -12.60 10.34 -21.47
N ALA A 19 -13.32 9.76 -20.50
CA ALA A 19 -13.52 10.39 -19.21
C ALA A 19 -12.20 10.47 -18.42
N VAL A 20 -11.41 9.39 -18.39
CA VAL A 20 -10.12 9.36 -17.71
C VAL A 20 -9.10 10.26 -18.40
N GLU A 21 -9.03 10.27 -19.73
CA GLU A 21 -8.14 11.15 -20.50
C GLU A 21 -8.40 12.63 -20.19
N ASN A 22 -9.67 13.04 -20.15
CA ASN A 22 -10.04 14.42 -19.81
C ASN A 22 -9.61 14.79 -18.39
N VAL A 23 -9.81 13.87 -17.43
CA VAL A 23 -9.35 14.09 -16.04
C VAL A 23 -7.83 14.23 -16.01
N LEU A 24 -7.09 13.29 -16.62
CA LEU A 24 -5.63 13.32 -16.65
C LEU A 24 -5.10 14.61 -17.29
N ALA A 25 -5.66 15.05 -18.41
CA ALA A 25 -5.28 16.31 -19.07
C ALA A 25 -5.52 17.54 -18.18
N SER A 26 -6.50 17.49 -17.28
CA SER A 26 -6.84 18.59 -16.37
C SER A 26 -6.10 18.56 -15.03
N THR A 27 -5.66 17.39 -14.56
CA THR A 27 -5.09 17.21 -13.21
C THR A 27 -3.61 16.86 -13.20
N ALA A 28 -3.08 16.26 -14.26
CA ALA A 28 -1.68 15.83 -14.30
C ALA A 28 -0.79 17.02 -14.67
N LEU A 29 -0.19 17.65 -13.66
CA LEU A 29 0.97 18.51 -13.89
C LEU A 29 2.12 17.61 -14.38
N MET A 30 2.59 17.88 -15.60
CA MET A 30 3.58 17.10 -16.37
C MET A 30 4.34 16.02 -15.59
N ILE A 31 3.98 14.75 -15.83
CA ILE A 31 4.83 13.63 -15.45
C ILE A 31 6.15 13.77 -16.21
N SER A 32 7.28 13.66 -15.50
CA SER A 32 8.61 13.70 -16.11
C SER A 32 8.71 12.64 -17.22
N PRO A 33 8.95 13.03 -18.50
CA PRO A 33 9.12 12.07 -19.59
C PRO A 33 10.24 11.06 -19.31
N PHE A 34 11.27 11.47 -18.56
CA PHE A 34 12.34 10.59 -18.11
C PHE A 34 11.82 9.49 -17.15
N THR A 35 10.96 9.84 -16.21
CA THR A 35 10.34 8.87 -15.28
C THR A 35 9.44 7.88 -16.04
N CYS A 36 8.72 8.33 -17.06
CA CYS A 36 7.96 7.45 -17.95
C CYS A 36 8.87 6.48 -18.70
N ALA A 37 9.96 6.97 -19.30
CA ALA A 37 10.89 6.13 -20.06
C ALA A 37 11.57 5.06 -19.18
N VAL A 38 11.90 5.41 -17.93
CA VAL A 38 12.43 4.43 -16.96
C VAL A 38 11.40 3.34 -16.65
N LEU A 39 10.14 3.71 -16.39
CA LEU A 39 9.08 2.73 -16.13
C LEU A 39 8.88 1.81 -17.34
N GLU A 40 8.79 2.38 -18.54
CA GLU A 40 8.63 1.62 -19.78
C GLU A 40 9.78 0.63 -19.97
N GLN A 41 11.03 1.08 -19.79
CA GLN A 41 12.18 0.19 -19.86
C GLN A 41 12.09 -0.92 -18.81
N TRP A 42 11.72 -0.61 -17.56
CA TRP A 42 11.59 -1.61 -16.49
C TRP A 42 10.52 -2.66 -16.76
N LEU A 43 9.44 -2.29 -17.45
CA LEU A 43 8.39 -3.22 -17.87
C LEU A 43 8.87 -4.10 -19.04
N LEU A 44 9.63 -3.53 -19.97
CA LEU A 44 10.16 -4.26 -21.13
C LEU A 44 11.31 -5.22 -20.78
N ASP A 45 12.19 -4.84 -19.84
CA ASP A 45 13.37 -5.61 -19.46
C ASP A 45 13.14 -6.57 -18.28
N GLY A 46 11.94 -6.55 -17.68
CA GLY A 46 11.56 -7.40 -16.54
C GLY A 46 12.10 -6.91 -15.19
N MET A 47 12.65 -5.70 -15.11
CA MET A 47 13.11 -5.10 -13.87
C MET A 47 11.94 -4.85 -12.91
N ALA A 48 10.76 -4.50 -13.41
CA ALA A 48 9.57 -4.31 -12.58
C ALA A 48 9.23 -5.58 -11.76
N GLU A 49 9.24 -6.75 -12.40
CA GLU A 49 9.03 -8.04 -11.75
C GLU A 49 10.15 -8.38 -10.77
N THR A 50 11.39 -8.04 -11.13
CA THR A 50 12.57 -8.26 -10.26
C THR A 50 12.47 -7.43 -8.98
N ILE A 51 12.13 -6.15 -9.10
CA ILE A 51 11.88 -5.26 -7.97
C ILE A 51 10.72 -5.78 -7.12
N ASN A 52 9.62 -6.20 -7.76
CA ASN A 52 8.45 -6.73 -7.05
C ASN A 52 8.83 -7.98 -6.22
N LYS A 53 9.57 -8.93 -6.81
CA LYS A 53 10.07 -10.11 -6.09
C LYS A 53 10.97 -9.73 -4.92
N ALA A 54 11.88 -8.76 -5.10
CA ALA A 54 12.74 -8.28 -4.03
C ALA A 54 11.94 -7.63 -2.87
N VAL A 55 10.91 -6.85 -3.21
CA VAL A 55 9.98 -6.26 -2.22
C VAL A 55 9.24 -7.34 -1.44
N GLN A 56 8.69 -8.35 -2.12
CA GLN A 56 8.01 -9.47 -1.47
C GLN A 56 8.95 -10.28 -0.57
N GLN A 57 10.18 -10.55 -1.02
CA GLN A 57 11.19 -11.24 -0.22
C GLN A 57 11.51 -10.47 1.07
N GLU A 58 11.65 -9.15 0.99
CA GLU A 58 11.90 -8.31 2.17
C GLU A 58 10.69 -8.27 3.11
N ALA A 59 9.47 -8.17 2.57
CA ALA A 59 8.25 -8.26 3.36
C ALA A 59 8.16 -9.60 4.14
N LEU A 60 8.46 -10.72 3.49
CA LEU A 60 8.48 -12.04 4.12
C LEU A 60 9.52 -12.13 5.24
N ARG A 61 10.69 -11.50 5.08
CA ARG A 61 11.69 -11.40 6.16
C ARG A 61 11.17 -10.60 7.35
N GLY A 62 10.47 -9.49 7.09
CA GLY A 62 9.77 -8.73 8.13
C GLY A 62 8.73 -9.57 8.88
N TYR A 63 7.93 -10.37 8.16
CA TYR A 63 6.96 -11.26 8.77
C TYR A 63 7.62 -12.36 9.61
N ALA A 64 8.73 -12.93 9.17
CA ALA A 64 9.47 -13.93 9.94
C ALA A 64 9.96 -13.39 11.31
N LEU A 65 10.17 -12.08 11.42
CA LEU A 65 10.51 -11.40 12.67
C LEU A 65 9.27 -11.02 13.49
N ALA A 66 8.22 -10.54 12.84
CA ALA A 66 7.03 -10.02 13.50
C ALA A 66 6.09 -11.13 14.02
N CYS A 67 5.87 -12.20 13.24
CA CYS A 67 4.92 -13.26 13.57
C CYS A 67 5.24 -13.96 14.90
N PRO A 68 6.50 -14.34 15.22
CA PRO A 68 6.81 -14.93 16.52
C PRO A 68 6.57 -13.98 17.71
N ALA A 69 6.77 -12.68 17.52
CA ALA A 69 6.64 -11.68 18.58
C ALA A 69 5.18 -11.29 18.86
N LEU A 70 4.37 -11.19 17.80
CA LEU A 70 2.99 -10.70 17.89
C LEU A 70 1.95 -11.84 17.90
N GLY A 71 2.35 -13.05 17.50
CA GLY A 71 1.52 -14.26 17.61
C GLY A 71 0.14 -14.11 16.97
N SER A 72 -0.89 -14.53 17.71
CA SER A 72 -2.29 -14.48 17.26
C SER A 72 -2.89 -13.07 17.19
N ALA A 73 -2.16 -12.03 17.61
CA ALA A 73 -2.61 -10.66 17.49
C ALA A 73 -2.51 -10.12 16.05
N ILE A 74 -1.73 -10.76 15.18
CA ILE A 74 -1.60 -10.37 13.77
C ILE A 74 -2.71 -10.99 12.91
N LEU A 75 -3.27 -10.17 12.03
CA LEU A 75 -3.96 -10.59 10.81
C LEU A 75 -3.02 -10.36 9.61
N LEU A 76 -2.64 -11.44 8.94
CA LEU A 76 -1.87 -11.39 7.70
C LEU A 76 -2.79 -11.21 6.50
N SER A 77 -2.33 -10.43 5.52
CA SER A 77 -2.95 -10.34 4.21
C SER A 77 -2.48 -11.51 3.33
N ASP A 78 -3.31 -11.90 2.36
CA ASP A 78 -2.91 -12.84 1.29
C ASP A 78 -1.76 -12.28 0.43
N TYR A 79 -1.47 -10.98 0.54
CA TYR A 79 -0.37 -10.30 -0.10
C TYR A 79 0.79 -9.97 0.88
N SER A 80 2.03 -10.23 0.44
CA SER A 80 3.27 -9.92 1.17
C SER A 80 3.67 -8.45 1.01
N GLY A 81 2.99 -7.57 1.74
CA GLY A 81 3.35 -6.16 1.89
C GLY A 81 4.17 -5.86 3.14
N TYR A 82 4.58 -4.61 3.33
CA TYR A 82 5.34 -4.17 4.51
C TYR A 82 4.49 -3.95 5.76
N HIS A 83 3.19 -4.21 5.70
CA HIS A 83 2.25 -3.90 6.78
C HIS A 83 1.59 -5.17 7.30
N VAL A 84 1.47 -5.25 8.62
CA VAL A 84 0.64 -6.23 9.32
C VAL A 84 -0.51 -5.52 10.00
N TRP A 85 -1.64 -6.20 10.16
CA TRP A 85 -2.81 -5.64 10.81
C TRP A 85 -2.98 -6.24 12.19
N LEU A 86 -3.31 -5.41 13.18
CA LEU A 86 -3.67 -5.85 14.52
C LEU A 86 -5.16 -5.54 14.72
N PRO A 87 -6.06 -6.51 14.57
CA PRO A 87 -7.49 -6.28 14.75
C PRO A 87 -7.78 -6.00 16.22
N MET A 88 -8.31 -4.81 16.50
CA MET A 88 -8.60 -4.34 17.86
C MET A 88 -9.93 -3.60 17.88
N GLN A 89 -10.57 -3.55 19.05
CA GLN A 89 -11.66 -2.61 19.28
C GLN A 89 -11.12 -1.19 19.19
N ARG A 90 -11.94 -0.23 18.74
CA ARG A 90 -11.50 1.15 18.49
C ARG A 90 -10.83 1.78 19.72
N GLY A 91 -11.40 1.59 20.91
CA GLY A 91 -10.83 2.11 22.15
C GLY A 91 -9.44 1.55 22.45
N ASP A 92 -9.23 0.26 22.18
CA ASP A 92 -7.94 -0.40 22.39
C ASP A 92 -6.90 0.04 21.35
N ALA A 93 -7.31 0.25 20.10
CA ALA A 93 -6.41 0.74 19.06
C ALA A 93 -5.85 2.15 19.36
N VAL A 94 -6.71 3.04 19.88
CA VAL A 94 -6.29 4.40 20.30
C VAL A 94 -5.35 4.34 21.51
N ARG A 95 -5.67 3.49 22.50
CA ARG A 95 -4.78 3.26 23.63
C ARG A 95 -3.44 2.68 23.19
N PHE A 96 -3.45 1.71 22.27
CA PHE A 96 -2.25 1.07 21.74
C PHE A 96 -1.34 2.09 21.04
N GLU A 97 -1.88 2.97 20.19
CA GLU A 97 -1.10 4.06 19.58
C GLU A 97 -0.46 4.96 20.64
N THR A 98 -1.22 5.35 21.66
CA THR A 98 -0.73 6.21 22.76
C THR A 98 0.41 5.56 23.53
N GLU A 99 0.24 4.30 23.94
CA GLU A 99 1.24 3.54 24.68
C GLU A 99 2.48 3.25 23.82
N ALA A 100 2.30 2.91 22.54
CA ALA A 100 3.42 2.71 21.61
C ALA A 100 4.26 3.98 21.48
N LEU A 101 3.60 5.14 21.30
CA LEU A 101 4.29 6.42 21.21
C LEU A 101 5.01 6.79 22.51
N ALA A 102 4.41 6.51 23.67
CA ALA A 102 5.06 6.69 24.97
C ALA A 102 6.35 5.85 25.13
N ASN A 103 6.44 4.73 24.41
CA ASN A 103 7.62 3.87 24.32
C ASN A 103 8.52 4.19 23.11
N GLY A 104 8.28 5.30 22.39
CA GLY A 104 9.07 5.72 21.23
C GLY A 104 8.81 4.92 19.95
N ILE A 105 7.71 4.15 19.90
CA ILE A 105 7.32 3.34 18.75
C ILE A 105 6.23 4.09 17.98
N ILE A 106 6.50 4.39 16.71
CA ILE A 106 5.51 5.02 15.83
C ILE A 106 4.70 3.93 15.14
N VAL A 107 3.38 4.00 15.29
CA VAL A 107 2.42 3.12 14.60
C VAL A 107 1.52 3.95 13.70
N THR A 108 0.85 3.30 12.74
CA THR A 108 -0.14 3.99 11.90
C THR A 108 -1.33 4.38 12.76
N PRO A 109 -1.78 5.65 12.74
CA PRO A 109 -2.95 6.05 13.51
C PRO A 109 -4.17 5.23 13.13
N PRO A 110 -4.95 4.74 14.11
CA PRO A 110 -6.08 3.84 13.85
C PRO A 110 -7.17 4.49 13.01
N LEU A 111 -7.26 5.82 12.99
CA LEU A 111 -8.23 6.55 12.18
C LEU A 111 -7.85 6.62 10.69
N SER A 112 -6.57 6.48 10.35
CA SER A 112 -6.07 6.62 8.97
C SER A 112 -6.56 5.50 8.03
N THR A 113 -6.98 4.38 8.59
CA THR A 113 -7.40 3.17 7.85
C THR A 113 -8.88 2.85 8.07
N LEU A 114 -9.62 3.70 8.80
CA LEU A 114 -11.05 3.54 8.99
C LEU A 114 -11.78 3.71 7.67
N THR A 115 -12.35 2.62 7.19
CA THR A 115 -13.30 2.65 6.09
C THR A 115 -14.72 2.68 6.68
N PRO A 116 -15.64 3.53 6.19
CA PRO A 116 -17.03 3.50 6.64
C PRO A 116 -17.63 2.10 6.42
N PRO A 117 -18.53 1.65 7.30
CA PRO A 117 -19.15 0.33 7.17
C PRO A 117 -19.80 0.20 5.80
N ARG A 118 -19.53 -0.91 5.11
CA ARG A 118 -20.13 -1.19 3.80
C ARG A 118 -21.66 -1.15 3.96
N PRO A 119 -22.40 -0.38 3.14
CA PRO A 119 -23.85 -0.40 3.20
C PRO A 119 -24.35 -1.83 3.00
N ARG A 120 -25.24 -2.28 3.89
CA ARG A 120 -25.90 -3.59 3.76
C ARG A 120 -26.64 -3.57 2.43
N LYS A 121 -26.43 -4.58 1.56
CA LYS A 121 -27.26 -4.73 0.36
C LYS A 121 -28.72 -4.73 0.83
N ALA A 122 -29.55 -3.84 0.30
CA ALA A 122 -30.99 -3.92 0.50
C ALA A 122 -31.46 -5.25 -0.09
N GLU A 123 -32.13 -6.05 0.74
CA GLU A 123 -32.89 -7.24 0.30
C GLU A 123 -34.14 -6.81 -0.49
#